data_AF-A0A918MD98-F1
#
_entry.id   AF-A0A918MD98-F1
#
_cell.length_a   1.000
_cell.length_b   1.000
_cell.length_c   1.000
_cell.angle_alpha   90.00
_cell.angle_beta   90.00
_cell.angle_gamma   90.00
#
_symmetry.space_group_name_H-M   'P 1'
#
loop_
_entity.id
_entity.type
_entity.pdbx_description
1 polymer ?
#
loop_
_entity_poly.entity_id
_entity_poly.type
_entity_poly.pdbx_seq_one_letter_code
_entity_poly.pdbx_strand_id
1 'polypeptide(L)'
;MFTELDIPRRVAQIDLSLAVVQEMSGQLDASARQYELLATDERLCPRDRARARLWVGTALSKEGNNEYATQVMTAATRACEDLGEPEDWSVAHQKLALAHRGAGDLKQALHYIDVARTTGTVDSPMQRVRLDTAYGHILLSDAATRNDGLSVLDQAAQVAQQYGLSHQLRSIEGIRKGQPG
;
A
#
# COMPACT_ATOMS: atom_id res chain seq x y z
N MET A 1 -21.38 -23.81 -3.54
CA MET A 1 -22.14 -22.62 -3.96
C MET A 1 -21.46 -21.76 -5.03
N PHE A 2 -20.27 -21.16 -4.85
CA PHE A 2 -19.64 -20.36 -5.93
C PHE A 2 -18.88 -21.16 -7.00
N THR A 3 -18.34 -22.34 -6.65
CA THR A 3 -17.75 -23.29 -7.61
C THR A 3 -18.78 -23.94 -8.54
N GLU A 4 -20.07 -23.87 -8.20
CA GLU A 4 -21.17 -24.46 -8.98
C GLU A 4 -21.64 -23.57 -10.14
N LEU A 5 -21.16 -22.31 -10.22
CA LEU A 5 -21.59 -21.32 -11.20
C LEU A 5 -20.67 -21.22 -12.43
N ASP A 6 -19.64 -22.07 -12.53
CA ASP A 6 -18.62 -22.06 -13.61
C ASP A 6 -18.02 -20.67 -13.91
N ILE A 7 -17.80 -19.87 -12.85
CA ILE A 7 -17.20 -18.52 -12.92
C ILE A 7 -15.90 -18.46 -12.09
N PRO A 8 -14.91 -19.33 -12.36
CA PRO A 8 -13.72 -19.50 -11.52
C PRO A 8 -12.96 -18.19 -11.26
N ARG A 9 -12.95 -17.28 -12.24
CA ARG A 9 -12.37 -15.93 -12.08
C ARG A 9 -13.05 -15.11 -11.00
N ARG A 10 -14.39 -15.06 -10.99
CA ARG A 10 -15.14 -14.26 -10.00
C ARG A 10 -14.94 -14.81 -8.59
N VAL A 11 -14.84 -16.13 -8.45
CA VAL A 11 -14.51 -16.77 -7.17
C VAL A 11 -13.16 -16.28 -6.67
N ALA A 12 -12.12 -16.34 -7.50
CA ALA A 12 -10.79 -15.87 -7.13
C ALA A 12 -10.75 -14.36 -6.80
N GLN A 13 -11.57 -13.54 -7.46
CA GLN A 13 -11.70 -12.11 -7.14
C GLN A 13 -12.43 -11.86 -5.80
N ILE A 14 -13.38 -12.72 -5.43
CA ILE A 14 -14.02 -12.70 -4.10
C ILE A 14 -13.01 -13.13 -3.04
N ASP A 15 -12.23 -14.20 -3.29
CA ASP A 15 -11.16 -14.66 -2.40
C ASP A 15 -10.14 -13.53 -2.15
N LEU A 16 -9.77 -12.79 -3.20
CA LEU A 16 -8.90 -11.62 -3.12
C LEU A 16 -9.53 -10.48 -2.29
N SER A 17 -10.82 -10.22 -2.47
CA SER A 17 -11.54 -9.20 -1.69
C SER A 17 -11.66 -9.59 -0.20
N LEU A 18 -11.83 -10.89 0.08
CA LEU A 18 -11.88 -11.42 1.44
C LEU A 18 -10.54 -11.26 2.15
N ALA A 19 -9.43 -11.54 1.46
CA ALA A 19 -8.09 -11.33 2.02
C ALA A 19 -7.83 -9.87 2.41
N VAL A 20 -8.33 -8.90 1.60
CA VAL A 20 -8.28 -7.47 1.94
C VAL A 20 -9.05 -7.15 3.21
N VAL A 21 -10.26 -7.69 3.36
CA VAL A 21 -11.05 -7.48 4.58
C VAL A 21 -10.37 -8.08 5.81
N GLN A 22 -9.75 -9.25 5.67
CA GLN A 22 -8.96 -9.87 6.74
C GLN A 22 -7.78 -8.99 7.16
N GLU A 23 -7.00 -8.48 6.19
CA GLU A 23 -5.90 -7.55 6.45
C GLU A 23 -6.40 -6.30 7.19
N MET A 24 -7.48 -5.69 6.72
CA MET A 24 -8.09 -4.50 7.33
C MET A 24 -8.62 -4.75 8.75
N SER A 25 -8.95 -6.00 9.08
CA SER A 25 -9.35 -6.42 10.42
C SER A 25 -8.17 -6.76 11.35
N GLY A 26 -6.93 -6.63 10.87
CA GLY A 26 -5.72 -6.93 11.62
C GLY A 26 -5.28 -8.40 11.58
N GLN A 27 -5.89 -9.23 10.74
CA GLN A 27 -5.48 -10.64 10.54
C GLN A 27 -4.35 -10.74 9.52
N LEU A 28 -3.23 -10.07 9.82
CA LEU A 28 -2.14 -9.80 8.87
C LEU A 28 -1.48 -11.10 8.38
N ASP A 29 -1.05 -11.98 9.27
CA ASP A 29 -0.49 -13.31 8.98
C ASP A 29 -1.39 -14.14 8.06
N ALA A 30 -2.69 -14.18 8.37
CA ALA A 30 -3.65 -14.95 7.59
C ALA A 30 -3.87 -14.34 6.20
N SER A 31 -3.95 -13.01 6.12
CA SER A 31 -4.05 -12.31 4.84
C SER A 31 -2.80 -12.50 3.98
N ALA A 32 -1.60 -12.49 4.57
CA ALA A 32 -0.34 -12.68 3.85
C ALA A 32 -0.31 -14.05 3.16
N ARG A 33 -0.63 -15.12 3.90
CA ARG A 33 -0.73 -16.48 3.33
C ARG A 33 -1.78 -16.57 2.23
N GLN A 34 -2.94 -15.94 2.41
CA GLN A 34 -3.99 -15.96 1.39
C GLN A 34 -3.56 -15.22 0.11
N TYR A 35 -2.88 -14.07 0.26
CA TYR A 35 -2.32 -13.33 -0.87
C TYR A 35 -1.23 -14.13 -1.60
N GLU A 36 -0.39 -14.90 -0.90
CA GLU A 36 0.62 -15.78 -1.54
C GLU A 36 -0.03 -16.82 -2.45
N LEU A 37 -1.13 -17.43 -2.00
CA LEU A 37 -1.89 -18.37 -2.82
C LEU A 37 -2.45 -17.65 -4.07
N LEU A 38 -3.10 -16.51 -3.87
CA LEU A 38 -3.72 -15.73 -4.95
C LEU A 38 -2.70 -15.16 -5.94
N ALA A 39 -1.48 -14.85 -5.49
CA ALA A 39 -0.36 -14.39 -6.32
C ALA A 39 0.09 -15.40 -7.39
N THR A 40 -0.35 -16.66 -7.28
CA THR A 40 -0.05 -17.74 -8.21
C THR A 40 -1.31 -18.34 -8.85
N ASP A 41 -2.51 -17.89 -8.45
CA ASP A 41 -3.78 -18.43 -8.92
C ASP A 41 -4.07 -18.04 -10.38
N GLU A 42 -4.04 -19.02 -11.27
CA GLU A 42 -4.25 -18.84 -12.72
C GLU A 42 -5.67 -18.36 -13.07
N ARG A 43 -6.63 -18.47 -12.15
CA ARG A 43 -7.98 -17.91 -12.33
C ARG A 43 -7.95 -16.37 -12.33
N LEU A 44 -6.92 -15.77 -11.72
CA LEU A 44 -6.70 -14.32 -11.68
C LEU A 44 -5.91 -13.84 -12.90
N CYS A 45 -6.23 -12.64 -13.38
CA CYS A 45 -5.41 -12.01 -14.41
C CYS A 45 -4.02 -11.62 -13.86
N PRO A 46 -3.01 -11.39 -14.72
CA PRO A 46 -1.68 -10.97 -14.29
C PRO A 46 -1.69 -9.76 -13.35
N ARG A 47 -2.57 -8.78 -13.61
CA ARG A 47 -2.76 -7.60 -12.76
C ARG A 47 -3.20 -7.95 -11.33
N ASP A 48 -4.25 -8.77 -11.20
CA ASP A 48 -4.76 -9.19 -9.89
C ASP A 48 -3.71 -10.01 -9.12
N ARG A 49 -2.93 -10.85 -9.81
CA ARG A 49 -1.79 -11.59 -9.22
C ARG A 49 -0.67 -10.67 -8.75
N ALA A 50 -0.31 -9.66 -9.54
CA ALA A 50 0.70 -8.66 -9.17
C ALA A 50 0.25 -7.86 -7.93
N ARG A 51 -1.03 -7.46 -7.88
CA ARG A 51 -1.62 -6.80 -6.70
C ARG A 51 -1.61 -7.71 -5.47
N ALA A 52 -1.95 -8.99 -5.62
CA ALA A 52 -1.87 -9.94 -4.53
C ALA A 52 -0.44 -10.03 -3.97
N ARG A 53 0.59 -10.15 -4.83
CA ARG A 53 2.02 -10.12 -4.39
C ARG A 53 2.38 -8.83 -3.65
N LEU A 54 1.92 -7.69 -4.14
CA LEU A 54 2.14 -6.40 -3.47
C LEU A 54 1.48 -6.34 -2.08
N TRP A 55 0.32 -6.99 -1.92
CA TRP A 55 -0.39 -7.07 -0.65
C TRP A 55 0.19 -8.08 0.33
N VAL A 56 0.85 -9.16 -0.13
CA VAL A 56 1.69 -10.02 0.72
C VAL A 56 2.67 -9.16 1.52
N GLY A 57 3.46 -8.32 0.83
CA GLY A 57 4.44 -7.47 1.51
C GLY A 57 3.82 -6.35 2.35
N THR A 58 2.62 -5.85 2.00
CA THR A 58 1.91 -4.90 2.86
C THR A 58 1.55 -5.52 4.20
N ALA A 59 0.98 -6.74 4.19
CA ALA A 59 0.61 -7.44 5.41
C ALA A 59 1.85 -7.77 6.27
N LEU A 60 2.90 -8.30 5.65
CA LEU A 60 4.15 -8.64 6.32
C LEU A 60 4.88 -7.42 6.91
N SER A 61 4.90 -6.28 6.20
CA SER A 61 5.53 -5.07 6.72
C SER A 61 4.79 -4.52 7.95
N LYS A 62 3.45 -4.63 7.98
CA LYS A 62 2.65 -4.27 9.15
C LYS A 62 2.92 -5.17 10.36
N GLU A 63 3.33 -6.42 10.15
CA GLU A 63 3.80 -7.33 11.21
C GLU A 63 5.27 -7.14 11.59
N GLY A 64 5.99 -6.24 10.90
CA GLY A 64 7.42 -5.98 11.13
C GLY A 64 8.38 -6.90 10.38
N ASN A 65 7.88 -7.81 9.52
CA ASN A 65 8.71 -8.64 8.65
C ASN A 65 9.15 -7.86 7.39
N ASN A 66 9.93 -6.80 7.62
CA ASN A 66 10.22 -5.80 6.59
C ASN A 66 11.21 -6.26 5.52
N GLU A 67 12.15 -7.16 5.84
CA GLU A 67 13.12 -7.66 4.87
C GLU A 67 12.44 -8.49 3.78
N TYR A 68 11.64 -9.48 4.18
CA TYR A 68 10.90 -10.31 3.24
C TYR A 68 9.82 -9.49 2.51
N ALA A 69 9.12 -8.60 3.21
CA ALA A 69 8.16 -7.69 2.59
C ALA A 69 8.79 -6.89 1.45
N THR A 70 9.96 -6.29 1.69
CA THR A 70 10.67 -5.48 0.69
C THR A 70 11.05 -6.30 -0.55
N GLN A 71 11.52 -7.53 -0.36
CA GLN A 71 11.86 -8.44 -1.48
C GLN A 71 10.64 -8.77 -2.34
N VAL A 72 9.53 -9.19 -1.70
CA VAL A 72 8.30 -9.56 -2.41
C VAL A 72 7.70 -8.34 -3.13
N MET A 73 7.69 -7.18 -2.48
CA MET A 73 7.16 -5.95 -3.06
C MET A 73 8.01 -5.44 -4.22
N THR A 74 9.34 -5.57 -4.16
CA THR A 74 10.21 -5.23 -5.29
C THR A 74 9.86 -6.04 -6.54
N ALA A 75 9.63 -7.35 -6.38
CA ALA A 75 9.22 -8.21 -7.49
C ALA A 75 7.82 -7.85 -8.01
N ALA A 76 6.88 -7.53 -7.11
CA ALA A 76 5.53 -7.10 -7.48
C ALA A 76 5.53 -5.76 -8.23
N THR A 77 6.35 -4.80 -7.78
CA THR A 77 6.49 -3.48 -8.40
C THR A 77 7.00 -3.59 -9.84
N ARG A 78 8.02 -4.43 -10.09
CA ARG A 78 8.49 -4.70 -11.47
C ARG A 78 7.40 -5.33 -12.34
N ALA A 79 6.61 -6.25 -11.79
CA ALA A 79 5.49 -6.83 -12.52
C ALA A 79 4.40 -5.79 -12.84
N CYS A 80 4.15 -4.82 -11.95
CA CYS A 80 3.26 -3.70 -12.25
C CYS A 80 3.81 -2.77 -13.35
N GLU A 81 5.12 -2.53 -13.35
CA GLU A 81 5.81 -1.75 -14.40
C GLU A 81 5.65 -2.41 -15.78
N ASP A 82 5.89 -3.71 -15.86
CA ASP A 82 5.77 -4.49 -17.11
C ASP A 82 4.33 -4.48 -17.66
N LEU A 83 3.32 -4.30 -16.80
CA LEU A 83 1.92 -4.20 -17.18
C LEU A 83 1.51 -2.82 -17.71
N GLY A 84 2.36 -1.78 -17.55
CA GLY A 84 2.21 -0.48 -18.21
C GLY A 84 1.09 0.42 -17.69
N GLU A 85 0.58 0.18 -16.49
CA GLU A 85 -0.52 0.95 -15.88
C GLU A 85 0.01 1.96 -14.84
N PRO A 86 -0.01 3.29 -15.12
CA PRO A 86 0.62 4.30 -14.25
C PRO A 86 0.07 4.36 -12.82
N GLU A 87 -1.23 4.11 -12.63
CA GLU A 87 -1.83 4.11 -11.29
C GLU A 87 -1.33 2.94 -10.43
N ASP A 88 -1.30 1.73 -11.00
CA ASP A 88 -0.81 0.54 -10.30
C ASP A 88 0.69 0.69 -9.99
N TRP A 89 1.43 1.37 -10.87
CA TRP A 89 2.84 1.67 -10.69
C TRP A 89 3.08 2.61 -9.49
N SER A 90 2.34 3.72 -9.41
CA SER A 90 2.45 4.68 -8.30
C SER A 90 2.06 4.04 -6.95
N VAL A 91 0.99 3.24 -6.92
CA VAL A 91 0.56 2.53 -5.71
C VAL A 91 1.61 1.50 -5.26
N ALA A 92 2.22 0.78 -6.19
CA ALA A 92 3.28 -0.18 -5.89
C ALA A 92 4.52 0.50 -5.28
N HIS A 93 4.95 1.62 -5.86
CA HIS A 93 6.06 2.43 -5.35
C HIS A 93 5.78 3.01 -3.98
N GLN A 94 4.58 3.55 -3.76
CA GLN A 94 4.16 4.07 -2.47
C GLN A 94 4.24 2.99 -1.38
N LYS A 95 3.72 1.79 -1.67
CA LYS A 95 3.74 0.69 -0.71
C LYS A 95 5.16 0.21 -0.42
N LEU A 96 6.01 0.09 -1.45
CA LEU A 96 7.42 -0.28 -1.30
C LEU A 96 8.18 0.76 -0.45
N ALA A 97 7.90 2.05 -0.64
CA ALA A 97 8.47 3.12 0.18
C ALA A 97 8.12 2.96 1.67
N LEU A 98 6.87 2.62 1.98
CA LEU A 98 6.43 2.39 3.36
C LEU A 98 7.08 1.14 3.99
N ALA A 99 7.33 0.08 3.21
CA ALA A 99 8.05 -1.09 3.68
C ALA A 99 9.52 -0.77 4.02
N HIS A 100 10.22 -0.01 3.16
CA HIS A 100 11.57 0.49 3.46
C HIS A 100 11.59 1.38 4.70
N ARG A 101 10.57 2.22 4.88
CA ARG A 101 10.41 3.03 6.10
C ARG A 101 10.23 2.15 7.34
N GLY A 102 9.42 1.10 7.26
CA GLY A 102 9.29 0.09 8.32
C GLY A 102 10.61 -0.60 8.64
N ALA A 103 11.44 -0.86 7.63
CA ALA A 103 12.78 -1.43 7.78
C ALA A 103 13.83 -0.44 8.35
N GLY A 104 13.50 0.86 8.46
CA GLY A 104 14.44 1.91 8.83
C GLY A 104 15.34 2.41 7.69
N ASP A 105 15.15 1.93 6.46
CA ASP A 105 15.87 2.40 5.27
C ASP A 105 15.19 3.66 4.69
N LEU A 106 15.39 4.79 5.38
CA LEU A 106 14.75 6.05 4.99
C LEU A 106 15.23 6.57 3.63
N LYS A 107 16.45 6.20 3.21
CA LYS A 107 16.99 6.60 1.89
C LYS A 107 16.17 5.96 0.77
N GLN A 108 15.92 4.65 0.84
CA GLN A 108 15.09 3.97 -0.16
C GLN A 108 13.63 4.35 -0.02
N ALA A 109 13.12 4.57 1.19
CA ALA A 109 11.77 5.07 1.39
C ALA A 109 11.55 6.40 0.65
N LEU A 110 12.47 7.35 0.81
CA LEU A 110 12.42 8.65 0.13
C LEU A 110 12.55 8.52 -1.40
N HIS A 111 13.41 7.62 -1.87
CA HIS A 111 13.56 7.37 -3.31
C HIS A 111 12.24 6.87 -3.92
N TYR A 112 11.64 5.82 -3.37
CA TYR A 112 10.44 5.21 -3.94
C TYR A 112 9.19 6.09 -3.81
N ILE A 113 9.05 6.86 -2.72
CA ILE A 113 7.92 7.80 -2.60
C ILE A 113 8.03 8.95 -3.59
N ASP A 114 9.25 9.41 -3.90
CA ASP A 114 9.48 10.42 -4.93
C ASP A 114 9.10 9.91 -6.32
N VAL A 115 9.49 8.66 -6.66
CA VAL A 115 9.04 7.99 -7.88
C VAL A 115 7.51 7.92 -7.92
N ALA A 116 6.86 7.46 -6.86
CA ALA A 116 5.40 7.35 -6.81
C ALA A 116 4.69 8.70 -7.05
N ARG A 117 5.25 9.79 -6.52
CA ARG A 117 4.69 11.16 -6.63
C ARG A 117 4.95 11.81 -7.98
N THR A 118 6.02 11.43 -8.68
CA THR A 118 6.40 12.02 -9.98
C THR A 118 5.84 11.25 -11.17
N THR A 119 5.62 9.93 -11.03
CA THR A 119 5.07 9.08 -12.10
C THR A 119 3.55 8.91 -12.05
N GLY A 120 2.93 9.09 -10.88
CA GLY A 120 1.47 9.04 -10.76
C GLY A 120 0.82 10.31 -11.32
N THR A 121 -0.08 10.17 -12.29
CA THR A 121 -1.10 11.20 -12.50
C THR A 121 -1.98 11.22 -11.25
N VAL A 122 -1.85 12.27 -10.43
CA VAL A 122 -2.67 12.41 -9.22
C VAL A 122 -4.07 12.82 -9.67
N ASP A 123 -4.85 11.83 -10.07
CA ASP A 123 -6.14 12.02 -10.75
C ASP A 123 -7.31 12.13 -9.77
N SER A 124 -7.07 11.89 -8.48
CA SER A 124 -8.10 12.05 -7.43
C SER A 124 -7.56 12.66 -6.13
N PRO A 125 -8.42 13.41 -5.38
CA PRO A 125 -8.09 13.88 -4.04
C PRO A 125 -7.64 12.76 -3.10
N MET A 126 -8.25 11.57 -3.22
CA MET A 126 -7.89 10.42 -2.39
C MET A 126 -6.47 9.92 -2.67
N GLN A 127 -6.05 9.82 -3.94
CA GLN A 127 -4.67 9.44 -4.27
C GLN A 127 -3.67 10.47 -3.75
N ARG A 128 -3.96 11.78 -3.90
CA ARG A 128 -3.12 12.85 -3.35
C ARG A 128 -2.92 12.69 -1.85
N VAL A 129 -4.02 12.59 -1.11
CA VAL A 129 -4.00 12.43 0.35
C VAL A 129 -3.20 11.20 0.76
N ARG A 130 -3.37 10.07 0.05
CA ARG A 130 -2.59 8.85 0.33
C ARG A 130 -1.09 9.08 0.12
N LEU A 131 -0.68 9.65 -1.01
CA LEU A 131 0.73 9.89 -1.32
C LEU A 131 1.36 10.87 -0.33
N ASP A 132 0.69 11.98 -0.04
CA ASP A 132 1.18 12.98 0.93
C ASP A 132 1.23 12.40 2.35
N THR A 133 0.25 11.56 2.74
CA THR A 133 0.30 10.86 4.02
C THR A 133 1.51 9.94 4.12
N ALA A 134 1.80 9.16 3.08
CA ALA A 134 2.96 8.28 3.06
C ALA A 134 4.28 9.08 3.09
N TYR A 135 4.37 10.16 2.30
CA TYR A 135 5.53 11.04 2.29
C TYR A 135 5.77 11.71 3.65
N GLY A 136 4.73 12.30 4.23
CA GLY A 136 4.80 12.90 5.56
C GLY A 136 5.20 11.89 6.65
N HIS A 137 4.70 10.65 6.57
CA HIS A 137 5.09 9.58 7.51
C HIS A 137 6.57 9.18 7.39
N ILE A 138 7.13 9.20 6.17
CA ILE A 138 8.56 8.96 5.95
C ILE A 138 9.38 10.08 6.58
N LEU A 139 9.05 11.35 6.29
CA LEU A 139 9.73 12.51 6.86
C LEU A 139 9.65 12.55 8.40
N LEU A 140 8.51 12.18 8.98
CA LEU A 140 8.36 12.08 10.44
C LEU A 140 9.34 11.12 11.12
N SER A 141 9.85 10.15 10.36
CA SER A 141 10.73 9.09 10.88
C SER A 141 12.19 9.54 11.01
N ASP A 142 12.54 10.70 10.46
CA ASP A 142 13.84 11.36 10.62
C ASP A 142 13.69 12.63 11.47
N ALA A 143 14.55 12.80 12.47
CA ALA A 143 14.54 13.96 13.34
C ALA A 143 14.79 15.27 12.56
N ALA A 144 15.60 15.23 11.50
CA ALA A 144 15.92 16.41 10.71
C ALA A 144 14.75 16.91 9.85
N THR A 145 13.88 16.01 9.40
CA THR A 145 12.74 16.32 8.52
C THR A 145 11.38 16.23 9.22
N ARG A 146 11.36 16.00 10.54
CA ARG A 146 10.13 15.84 11.32
C ARG A 146 9.13 16.98 11.15
N ASN A 147 9.60 18.23 11.17
CA ASN A 147 8.71 19.40 11.03
C ASN A 147 8.07 19.46 9.64
N ASP A 148 8.84 19.12 8.61
CA ASP A 148 8.32 19.03 7.24
C ASP A 148 7.28 17.91 7.13
N GLY A 149 7.55 16.76 7.78
CA GLY A 149 6.60 15.65 7.86
C GLY A 149 5.27 16.05 8.51
N LEU A 150 5.30 16.79 9.62
CA LEU A 150 4.10 17.32 10.26
C LEU A 150 3.33 18.28 9.34
N SER A 151 4.03 19.19 8.67
CA SER A 151 3.44 20.16 7.74
C SER A 151 2.73 19.46 6.57
N VAL A 152 3.37 18.45 5.97
CA VAL A 152 2.77 17.64 4.90
C VAL A 152 1.52 16.92 5.39
N LEU A 153 1.55 16.34 6.59
CA LEU A 153 0.38 15.65 7.16
C LEU A 153 -0.77 16.61 7.48
N ASP A 154 -0.48 17.84 7.93
CA ASP A 154 -1.49 18.87 8.14
C ASP A 154 -2.19 19.25 6.82
N GLN A 155 -1.42 19.43 5.74
CA GLN A 155 -1.97 19.70 4.42
C GLN A 155 -2.83 18.51 3.92
N ALA A 156 -2.34 17.28 4.06
CA ALA A 156 -3.08 16.08 3.69
C ALA A 156 -4.39 15.96 4.50
N ALA A 157 -4.38 16.30 5.79
CA ALA A 157 -5.57 16.29 6.64
C ALA A 157 -6.60 17.33 6.20
N GLN A 158 -6.16 18.54 5.81
CA GLN A 158 -7.05 19.58 5.28
C GLN A 158 -7.74 19.13 3.99
N VAL A 159 -7.00 18.53 3.05
CA VAL A 159 -7.58 17.97 1.82
C VAL A 159 -8.53 16.82 2.16
N ALA A 160 -8.15 15.93 3.08
CA ALA A 160 -9.02 14.84 3.52
C ALA A 160 -10.35 15.36 4.10
N GLN A 161 -10.30 16.41 4.91
CA GLN A 161 -11.48 17.05 5.48
C GLN A 161 -12.34 17.72 4.40
N GLN A 162 -11.73 18.47 3.48
CA GLN A 162 -12.42 19.13 2.38
C GLN A 162 -13.25 18.16 1.52
N TYR A 163 -12.71 16.96 1.28
CA TYR A 163 -13.35 15.94 0.44
C TYR A 163 -14.07 14.84 1.21
N GLY A 164 -14.24 14.97 2.54
CA GLY A 164 -14.97 14.00 3.35
C GLY A 164 -14.31 12.62 3.47
N LEU A 165 -12.98 12.54 3.34
CA LEU A 165 -12.18 11.30 3.38
C LEU A 165 -11.91 10.85 4.82
N SER A 166 -12.96 10.54 5.58
CA SER A 166 -12.91 10.28 7.02
C SER A 166 -11.95 9.16 7.43
N HIS A 167 -11.78 8.12 6.60
CA HIS A 167 -10.84 7.04 6.87
C HIS A 167 -9.38 7.52 6.77
N GLN A 168 -9.06 8.29 5.73
CA GLN A 168 -7.71 8.85 5.54
C GLN A 168 -7.37 9.85 6.64
N LEU A 169 -8.34 10.70 7.02
CA LEU A 169 -8.17 11.64 8.12
C LEU A 169 -7.81 10.93 9.43
N ARG A 170 -8.54 9.86 9.78
CA ARG A 170 -8.23 9.05 10.98
C ARG A 170 -6.82 8.44 10.92
N SER A 171 -6.41 7.95 9.76
CA SER A 171 -5.06 7.40 9.56
C SER A 171 -3.97 8.46 9.77
N ILE A 172 -4.16 9.67 9.26
CA ILE A 172 -3.23 10.79 9.44
C ILE A 172 -3.12 11.16 10.92
N GLU A 173 -4.25 11.26 11.62
CA GLU A 173 -4.27 11.54 13.05
C GLU A 173 -3.58 10.46 13.88
N GLY A 174 -3.75 9.18 13.52
CA GLY A 174 -3.06 8.06 14.15
C GLY A 174 -1.54 8.18 14.02
N ILE A 175 -1.06 8.45 12.81
CA ILE A 175 0.37 8.67 12.52
C ILE A 175 0.94 9.81 13.37
N ARG A 176 0.23 10.95 13.44
CA ARG A 176 0.66 12.11 14.24
C ARG A 176 0.79 11.80 15.73
N LYS A 177 -0.04 10.91 16.24
CA LYS A 177 -0.04 10.48 17.65
C LYS A 177 0.97 9.38 17.94
N GLY A 178 1.70 8.89 16.93
CA GLY A 178 2.64 7.78 17.06
C GLY A 178 1.95 6.42 17.27
N GLN A 179 0.67 6.29 16.88
CA GLN A 179 -0.01 5.00 16.88
C GLN A 179 0.44 4.21 15.62
N PRO A 180 0.78 2.91 15.74
CA PRO A 180 0.97 2.09 14.56
C PRO A 180 -0.36 2.00 13.80
N GLY A 181 -0.30 2.24 12.48
CA GLY A 181 -1.44 2.14 11.56
C GLY A 181 -1.65 0.74 11.02
#